data_AF-A0A8J7ES47-F1
#
_entry.id   AF-A0A8J7ES47-F1
#
_cell.length_a   1.000
_cell.length_b   1.000
_cell.length_c   1.000
_cell.angle_alpha   90.00
_cell.angle_beta   90.00
_cell.angle_gamma   90.00
#
_symmetry.space_group_name_H-M   'P 1'
#
loop_
_entity.id
_entity.type
_entity.pdbx_description
1 polymer ?
#
loop_
_entity_poly.entity_id
_entity_poly.type
_entity_poly.pdbx_seq_one_letter_code
_entity_poly.pdbx_strand_id
1 'polypeptide(L)'
;MATFTPDQIDTLKIVLGYASMPNLLTTELSEARSPAIIDRAIALLDELGEIDGQLSAARQDSMAKQVGQLSLSYSQHVSHLKSEGSRLMKELSHLLGISIAYNKYGGRSISVANYW
;
A
#
# COMPACT_ATOMS: atom_id res chain seq x y z
N MET A 1 19.63 13.18 12.01
CA MET A 1 18.92 12.58 10.86
C MET A 1 18.25 11.31 11.34
N ALA A 2 17.07 10.97 10.83
CA ALA A 2 16.31 9.81 11.29
C ALA A 2 16.38 8.68 10.24
N THR A 3 16.16 7.45 10.69
CA THR A 3 16.21 6.23 9.87
C THR A 3 15.01 5.35 10.21
N PHE A 4 14.50 4.60 9.23
CA PHE A 4 13.45 3.61 9.48
C PHE A 4 13.95 2.48 10.38
N THR A 5 13.09 1.95 11.23
CA THR A 5 13.38 0.73 11.98
C THR A 5 13.38 -0.50 11.05
N PRO A 6 14.03 -1.61 11.42
CA PRO A 6 14.01 -2.83 10.62
C PRO A 6 12.59 -3.32 10.28
N ASP A 7 11.67 -3.26 11.24
CA ASP A 7 10.27 -3.67 11.04
C ASP A 7 9.53 -2.78 10.03
N GLN A 8 9.81 -1.47 10.04
CA GLN A 8 9.25 -0.52 9.08
C GLN A 8 9.78 -0.77 7.67
N ILE A 9 11.07 -1.10 7.55
CA ILE A 9 11.71 -1.46 6.27
C ILE A 9 11.07 -2.72 5.70
N ASP A 10 10.83 -3.74 6.53
CA ASP A 10 10.20 -4.98 6.08
C ASP A 10 8.74 -4.75 5.65
N THR A 11 8.01 -3.92 6.40
CA THR A 11 6.65 -3.54 6.03
C THR A 11 6.62 -2.80 4.69
N LEU A 12 7.55 -1.85 4.48
CA LEU A 12 7.68 -1.13 3.21
C LEU A 12 8.01 -2.06 2.04
N LYS A 13 8.91 -3.04 2.24
CA LYS A 13 9.23 -4.05 1.22
C LYS A 13 7.99 -4.86 0.83
N ILE A 14 7.18 -5.26 1.79
CA ILE A 14 5.93 -6.01 1.53
C ILE A 14 4.94 -5.14 0.77
N VAL A 15 4.70 -3.92 1.24
CA VAL A 15 3.71 -2.99 0.65
C VAL A 15 4.09 -2.61 -0.78
N LEU A 16 5.37 -2.32 -1.05
CA LEU A 16 5.86 -1.93 -2.38
C LEU A 16 6.04 -3.12 -3.34
N GLY A 17 5.91 -4.36 -2.86
CA GLY A 17 5.98 -5.58 -3.67
C GLY A 17 7.38 -6.16 -3.84
N TYR A 18 8.34 -5.80 -2.99
CA TYR A 18 9.72 -6.28 -3.00
C TYR A 18 10.00 -7.40 -1.99
N ALA A 19 8.97 -8.03 -1.43
CA ALA A 19 9.12 -9.12 -0.46
C ALA A 19 10.00 -10.28 -0.96
N SER A 20 10.00 -10.55 -2.28
CA SER A 20 10.85 -11.57 -2.92
C SER A 20 12.22 -11.08 -3.38
N MET A 21 12.48 -9.76 -3.33
CA MET A 21 13.75 -9.13 -3.71
C MET A 21 14.26 -8.20 -2.60
N PRO A 22 14.58 -8.74 -1.41
CA PRO A 22 14.83 -7.94 -0.23
C PRO A 22 16.05 -7.01 -0.34
N ASN A 23 17.00 -7.30 -1.23
CA ASN A 23 18.25 -6.55 -1.34
C ASN A 23 18.18 -5.26 -2.17
N LEU A 24 17.14 -5.07 -2.99
CA LEU A 24 17.07 -3.92 -3.90
C LEU A 24 16.75 -2.59 -3.18
N LEU A 25 16.05 -2.64 -2.05
CA LEU A 25 15.61 -1.43 -1.33
C LEU A 25 16.32 -1.19 0.00
N THR A 26 17.08 -2.16 0.51
CA THR A 26 17.68 -2.04 1.85
C THR A 26 18.63 -0.85 1.92
N THR A 27 19.40 -0.59 0.86
CA THR A 27 20.32 0.56 0.81
C THR A 27 19.55 1.88 0.79
N GLU A 28 18.58 2.04 -0.11
CA GLU A 28 17.80 3.30 -0.24
C GLU A 28 16.91 3.60 0.97
N LEU A 29 16.42 2.57 1.67
CA LEU A 29 15.62 2.69 2.89
C LEU A 29 16.49 2.86 4.14
N SER A 30 17.76 2.44 4.11
CA SER A 30 18.73 2.64 5.20
C SER A 30 19.36 4.04 5.20
N GLU A 31 19.21 4.80 4.12
CA GLU A 31 19.71 6.16 4.02
C GLU A 31 19.02 7.09 5.02
N ALA A 32 19.82 7.95 5.64
CA ALA A 32 19.36 8.93 6.60
C ALA A 32 18.47 9.98 5.91
N ARG A 33 17.21 10.09 6.35
CA ARG A 33 16.21 11.01 5.78
C ARG A 33 15.81 12.08 6.79
N SER A 34 15.08 13.09 6.31
CA SER A 34 14.51 14.09 7.21
C SER A 34 13.43 13.44 8.09
N PRO A 35 13.30 13.84 9.37
CA PRO A 35 12.27 13.32 10.25
C PRO A 35 10.85 13.45 9.67
N ALA A 36 10.56 14.58 9.01
CA ALA A 36 9.26 14.82 8.38
C ALA A 36 8.91 13.81 7.26
N ILE A 37 9.91 13.32 6.50
CA ILE A 37 9.70 12.28 5.48
C ILE A 37 9.36 10.95 6.16
N ILE A 38 10.06 10.62 7.25
CA ILE A 38 9.82 9.38 7.99
C ILE A 38 8.45 9.40 8.66
N ASP A 39 8.09 10.50 9.34
CA ASP A 39 6.80 10.65 10.00
C ASP A 39 5.65 10.54 8.98
N ARG A 40 5.79 11.17 7.80
CA ARG A 40 4.77 11.06 6.75
C ARG A 40 4.70 9.65 6.16
N ALA A 41 5.84 8.98 5.96
CA ALA A 41 5.87 7.61 5.46
C ALA A 41 5.19 6.64 6.45
N ILE A 42 5.41 6.81 7.75
CA ILE A 42 4.74 6.03 8.81
C ILE A 42 3.23 6.30 8.78
N ALA A 43 2.80 7.56 8.73
CA ALA A 43 1.38 7.88 8.63
C ALA A 43 0.72 7.26 7.40
N LEU A 44 1.39 7.26 6.24
CA LEU A 44 0.90 6.59 5.03
C LEU A 44 0.83 5.07 5.17
N LEU A 45 1.75 4.44 5.92
CA LEU A 45 1.67 3.02 6.23
C LEU A 45 0.47 2.70 7.12
N ASP A 46 0.19 3.54 8.12
CA ASP A 46 -0.98 3.39 9.00
C ASP A 46 -2.28 3.54 8.20
N GLU A 47 -2.40 4.59 7.37
CA GLU A 47 -3.55 4.80 6.47
C GLU A 47 -3.77 3.60 5.52
N LEU A 48 -2.69 3.01 4.99
CA LEU A 48 -2.77 1.78 4.18
C LEU A 48 -3.25 0.57 4.97
N GLY A 49 -2.83 0.44 6.23
CA GLY A 49 -3.31 -0.58 7.16
C GLY A 49 -4.80 -0.45 7.46
N GLU A 50 -5.29 0.78 7.61
CA GLU A 50 -6.72 1.06 7.79
C GLU A 50 -7.54 0.64 6.56
N ILE A 51 -7.08 0.94 5.34
CA ILE A 51 -7.74 0.51 4.10
C ILE A 51 -7.80 -1.02 4.01
N ASP A 52 -6.72 -1.72 4.39
CA ASP A 52 -6.73 -3.18 4.43
C ASP A 52 -7.76 -3.73 5.44
N GLY A 53 -7.85 -3.10 6.61
CA GLY A 53 -8.87 -3.40 7.61
C GLY A 53 -10.29 -3.21 7.08
N GLN A 54 -10.56 -2.07 6.41
CA GLN A 54 -11.85 -1.76 5.79
C GLN A 54 -12.19 -2.73 4.66
N LEU A 55 -11.22 -3.12 3.83
CA LEU A 55 -11.41 -4.13 2.78
C LEU A 55 -11.70 -5.52 3.37
N SER A 56 -11.06 -5.89 4.48
CA SER A 56 -11.33 -7.14 5.20
C SER A 56 -12.73 -7.16 5.82
N ALA A 57 -13.12 -6.06 6.47
CA ALA A 57 -14.47 -5.90 7.03
C ALA A 57 -15.54 -5.95 5.95
N ALA A 58 -15.31 -5.22 4.85
CA ALA A 58 -16.16 -5.27 3.67
C ALA A 58 -16.33 -6.73 3.20
N ARG A 59 -15.23 -7.51 3.10
CA ARG A 59 -15.30 -8.91 2.66
C ARG A 59 -16.20 -9.75 3.57
N GLN A 60 -16.14 -9.56 4.88
CA GLN A 60 -16.99 -10.25 5.84
C GLN A 60 -18.46 -9.85 5.69
N ASP A 61 -18.74 -8.55 5.53
CA ASP A 61 -20.11 -8.03 5.33
C ASP A 61 -20.75 -8.53 4.03
N SER A 62 -19.96 -8.68 2.96
CA SER A 62 -20.43 -9.27 1.70
C SER A 62 -20.86 -10.72 1.86
N MET A 63 -20.29 -11.46 2.82
CA MET A 63 -20.70 -12.85 3.11
C MET A 63 -21.97 -12.89 3.97
N ALA A 64 -22.26 -11.83 4.75
CA ALA A 64 -23.43 -11.72 5.61
C ALA A 64 -24.67 -11.13 4.90
N LYS A 65 -24.51 -10.42 3.77
CA LYS A 65 -25.58 -9.66 3.08
C LYS A 65 -26.20 -10.37 1.88
N GLN A 66 -26.81 -11.52 2.10
CA GLN A 66 -27.99 -11.90 1.33
C GLN A 66 -29.22 -11.81 2.23
N VAL A 67 -29.50 -10.62 2.75
CA VAL A 67 -30.69 -10.32 3.58
C VAL A 67 -31.43 -9.14 2.94
N GLY A 68 -32.44 -9.45 2.11
CA GLY A 68 -33.41 -8.47 1.59
C GLY A 68 -33.15 -7.89 0.17
N GLN A 69 -33.80 -6.77 -0.15
CA GLN A 69 -33.77 -6.09 -1.47
C GLN A 69 -32.81 -4.88 -1.55
N LEU A 70 -32.15 -4.49 -0.46
CA LEU A 70 -31.18 -3.39 -0.46
C LEU A 70 -29.79 -3.91 -0.85
N SER A 71 -29.52 -3.91 -2.16
CA SER A 71 -28.15 -4.03 -2.68
C SER A 71 -27.42 -2.73 -2.37
N LEU A 72 -26.84 -2.62 -1.18
CA LEU A 72 -25.79 -1.63 -0.94
C LEU A 72 -24.71 -1.90 -2.00
N SER A 73 -24.32 -0.91 -2.80
CA SER A 73 -23.38 -1.08 -3.91
C SER A 73 -21.97 -1.37 -3.40
N TYR A 74 -21.80 -2.59 -2.93
CA TYR A 74 -20.63 -3.10 -2.26
C TYR A 74 -19.41 -3.09 -3.20
N SER A 75 -19.65 -3.34 -4.48
CA SER A 75 -18.66 -3.23 -5.54
C SER A 75 -18.11 -1.82 -5.70
N GLN A 76 -18.95 -0.78 -5.60
CA GLN A 76 -18.50 0.61 -5.67
C GLN A 76 -17.68 0.99 -4.42
N HIS A 77 -18.12 0.57 -3.23
CA HIS A 77 -17.37 0.81 -1.99
C HIS A 77 -15.97 0.16 -2.04
N VAL A 78 -15.89 -1.12 -2.42
CA VAL A 78 -14.60 -1.82 -2.57
C VAL A 78 -13.74 -1.18 -3.66
N SER A 79 -14.34 -0.72 -4.77
CA SER A 79 -13.61 -0.03 -5.84
C SER A 79 -13.03 1.31 -5.36
N HIS A 80 -13.77 2.05 -4.54
CA HIS A 80 -13.30 3.30 -3.95
C HIS A 80 -12.12 3.05 -3.00
N LEU A 81 -12.26 2.09 -2.08
CA LEU A 81 -11.18 1.70 -1.16
C LEU A 81 -9.89 1.28 -1.88
N LYS A 82 -10.01 0.49 -2.96
CA LYS A 82 -8.85 0.10 -3.79
C LYS A 82 -8.21 1.28 -4.52
N SER A 83 -9.03 2.26 -4.92
CA SER A 83 -8.54 3.47 -5.58
C SER A 83 -7.76 4.35 -4.61
N GLU A 84 -8.28 4.52 -3.39
CA GLU A 84 -7.58 5.23 -2.31
C GLU A 84 -6.28 4.52 -1.91
N GLY A 85 -6.31 3.20 -1.72
CA GLY A 85 -5.10 2.42 -1.43
C GLY A 85 -4.03 2.57 -2.53
N SER A 86 -4.44 2.56 -3.80
CA SER A 86 -3.52 2.81 -4.92
C SER A 86 -2.95 4.23 -4.91
N ARG A 87 -3.73 5.23 -4.48
CA ARG A 87 -3.28 6.63 -4.38
C ARG A 87 -2.23 6.77 -3.28
N LEU A 88 -2.48 6.21 -2.10
CA LEU A 88 -1.55 6.23 -0.97
C LEU A 88 -0.23 5.51 -1.30
N MET A 89 -0.28 4.37 -1.99
CA MET A 89 0.94 3.69 -2.45
C MET A 89 1.77 4.55 -3.41
N LYS A 90 1.14 5.29 -4.32
CA LYS A 90 1.84 6.22 -5.23
C LYS A 90 2.46 7.38 -4.48
N GLU A 91 1.75 7.94 -3.50
CA GLU A 91 2.29 9.00 -2.64
C GLU A 91 3.52 8.51 -1.87
N LEU A 92 3.44 7.32 -1.27
CA LEU A 92 4.54 6.67 -0.57
C LEU A 92 5.75 6.44 -1.49
N SER A 93 5.50 5.96 -2.71
CA SER A 93 6.52 5.76 -3.75
C SER A 93 7.23 7.07 -4.12
N HIS A 94 6.47 8.14 -4.39
CA HIS A 94 7.04 9.45 -4.70
C HIS A 94 7.82 10.05 -3.54
N LEU A 95 7.34 9.87 -2.31
CA LEU A 95 7.97 10.40 -1.11
C LEU A 95 9.30 9.71 -0.79
N LEU A 96 9.39 8.41 -1.07
CA LEU A 96 10.61 7.62 -0.85
C LEU A 96 11.56 7.63 -2.05
N GLY A 97 11.06 7.98 -3.24
CA GLY A 97 11.80 7.87 -4.50
C GLY A 97 11.90 6.43 -5.02
N ILE A 98 11.09 5.52 -4.47
CA ILE A 98 11.15 4.08 -4.74
C ILE A 98 10.00 3.71 -5.66
N SER A 99 10.27 3.03 -6.77
CA SER A 99 9.22 2.53 -7.67
C SER A 99 8.36 1.46 -7.02
N ILE A 100 7.07 1.37 -7.39
CA ILE A 100 6.19 0.28 -6.94
C ILE A 100 6.39 -0.93 -7.85
N ALA A 101 6.86 -2.07 -7.31
CA ALA A 101 6.97 -3.31 -8.07
C ALA A 101 5.61 -3.99 -8.28
N TYR A 102 4.74 -3.95 -7.26
CA TYR A 102 3.41 -4.54 -7.33
C TYR A 102 2.39 -3.72 -6.54
N ASN A 103 1.29 -3.35 -7.19
CA ASN A 103 0.15 -2.71 -6.53
C ASN A 103 -0.96 -3.74 -6.27
N LYS A 104 -1.10 -4.14 -5.00
CA LYS A 104 -2.11 -5.11 -4.56
C LYS A 104 -3.57 -4.66 -4.77
N TYR A 105 -3.82 -3.34 -4.82
CA TYR A 105 -5.16 -2.78 -5.00
C TYR A 105 -5.58 -2.68 -6.48
N GLY A 106 -4.61 -2.56 -7.39
CA GLY A 106 -4.84 -2.38 -8.83
C GLY A 106 -5.11 -3.67 -9.60
N GLY A 107 -4.80 -4.85 -9.03
CA GLY A 107 -5.01 -6.16 -9.66
C GLY A 107 -4.21 -6.42 -10.94
N ARG A 108 -3.54 -5.40 -11.50
CA ARG A 108 -2.61 -5.51 -12.61
C ARG A 108 -1.20 -5.37 -12.05
N SER A 109 -0.36 -6.39 -12.26
CA SER A 109 1.08 -6.21 -12.20
C SER A 109 1.42 -4.99 -13.05
N ILE A 110 2.13 -4.02 -12.47
CA ILE A 110 2.71 -2.93 -13.24
C ILE A 110 3.74 -3.64 -14.12
N SER A 111 3.36 -3.94 -15.37
CA SER A 111 4.33 -4.30 -16.39
C SER A 111 5.30 -3.14 -16.42
N VAL A 112 6.50 -3.37 -15.90
CA VAL A 112 7.63 -2.48 -16.12
C VAL A 112 7.80 -2.51 -17.64
N ALA A 113 7.27 -1.48 -18.30
CA ALA A 113 7.57 -1.26 -19.70
C ALA A 113 9.05 -0.91 -19.73
N ASN A 114 9.88 -1.93 -19.96
CA ASN A 114 11.28 -1.76 -20.31
C ASN A 114 11.33 -0.91 -21.58
N TYR A 115 11.53 0.39 -21.40
CA TYR A 115 12.30 1.17 -22.34
C TYR A 115 13.74 1.09 -21.82
N TRP A 116 14.69 0.99 -22.75
CA TRP A 116 16.13 0.72 -22.57
C TRP A 116 16.51 -0.77 -22.63
#